data_AF-A0A1S8XM70-F1
#
_entry.id   AF-A0A1S8XM70-F1
#
_cell.length_a   1.000
_cell.length_b   1.000
_cell.length_c   1.000
_cell.angle_alpha   90.00
_cell.angle_beta   90.00
_cell.angle_gamma   90.00
#
_symmetry.space_group_name_H-M   'P 1'
#
loop_
_entity.id
_entity.type
_entity.pdbx_description
1 polymer ?
#
loop_
_entity_poly.entity_id
_entity_poly.type
_entity_poly.pdbx_seq_one_letter_code
_entity_poly.pdbx_strand_id
1 'polypeptide(L)'
;MLPSDDYDAFPRIELVTRQPVASVGPASPIDFAAAFASFRQTSTDLAECPQNVVLRTPNGDPLPRPVPPGSNAVVTLTPGVTNVLDISATDLANIAVLTFATPPTADTPLLVNVDTTDVADAPNADVDALTNSNIEGSVITRTLVHDGGEIHDRPFSTTLDCPQPTGLSLIHI
;
A
#
# COMPACT_ATOMS: atom_id res chain seq x y z
N MET A 1 11.04 -56.92 -2.66
CA MET A 1 11.65 -55.60 -2.38
C MET A 1 10.79 -54.58 -3.08
N LEU A 2 10.09 -53.73 -2.34
CA LEU A 2 9.39 -52.58 -2.94
C LEU A 2 10.42 -51.45 -3.07
N PRO A 3 10.44 -50.69 -4.18
CA PRO A 3 11.28 -49.50 -4.29
C PRO A 3 10.91 -48.50 -3.19
N SER A 4 11.90 -47.92 -2.53
CA SER A 4 11.72 -46.79 -1.63
C SER A 4 11.59 -45.51 -2.45
N ASP A 5 10.53 -44.72 -2.20
CA ASP A 5 10.36 -43.37 -2.76
C ASP A 5 11.48 -42.46 -2.23
N ASP A 6 12.55 -42.36 -3.00
CA ASP A 6 13.68 -41.46 -2.76
C ASP A 6 13.98 -40.70 -4.06
N TYR A 7 14.28 -39.41 -3.93
CA TYR A 7 14.49 -38.50 -5.06
C TYR A 7 15.67 -38.94 -5.95
N ASP A 8 16.63 -39.65 -5.34
CA ASP A 8 17.87 -40.13 -5.98
C ASP A 8 17.85 -41.64 -6.31
N ALA A 9 16.69 -42.32 -6.26
CA ALA A 9 16.61 -43.76 -6.55
C ALA A 9 16.76 -44.09 -8.05
N PHE A 10 17.40 -45.24 -8.36
CA PHE A 10 17.46 -45.82 -9.71
C PHE A 10 16.78 -47.21 -9.76
N PRO A 11 15.76 -47.43 -10.62
CA PRO A 11 15.15 -46.46 -11.53
C PRO A 11 14.30 -45.43 -10.77
N ARG A 12 14.37 -44.16 -11.22
CA ARG A 12 13.56 -43.07 -10.67
C ARG A 12 12.10 -43.28 -11.05
N ILE A 13 11.21 -43.29 -10.06
CA ILE A 13 9.75 -43.28 -10.26
C ILE A 13 9.24 -41.92 -9.78
N GLU A 14 8.95 -41.02 -10.71
CA GLU A 14 8.43 -39.68 -10.41
C GLU A 14 6.91 -39.68 -10.58
N LEU A 15 6.17 -39.79 -9.48
CA LEU A 15 4.70 -39.77 -9.48
C LEU A 15 4.17 -38.34 -9.55
N VAL A 16 4.28 -37.70 -10.71
CA VAL A 16 3.54 -36.47 -11.00
C VAL A 16 2.11 -36.85 -11.36
N THR A 17 1.17 -36.73 -10.43
CA THR A 17 -0.25 -36.84 -10.79
C THR A 17 -0.68 -35.55 -11.46
N ARG A 18 -1.08 -35.63 -12.75
CA ARG A 18 -1.83 -34.52 -13.36
C ARG A 18 -3.15 -34.39 -12.61
N GLN A 19 -3.28 -33.34 -11.80
CA GLN A 19 -4.55 -33.00 -11.19
C GLN A 19 -5.54 -32.63 -12.31
N PRO A 20 -6.70 -33.30 -12.41
CA PRO A 20 -7.69 -32.92 -13.41
C PRO A 20 -8.13 -31.48 -13.18
N VAL A 21 -8.49 -30.74 -14.24
CA VAL A 21 -8.99 -29.36 -14.13
C VAL A 21 -10.21 -29.24 -13.19
N ALA A 22 -10.97 -30.32 -13.02
CA ALA A 22 -12.06 -30.40 -12.05
C ALA A 22 -11.58 -30.41 -10.57
N SER A 23 -10.34 -30.86 -10.30
CA SER A 23 -9.70 -30.88 -8.98
C SER A 23 -9.24 -29.49 -8.53
N VAL A 24 -8.96 -28.58 -9.47
CA VAL A 24 -8.69 -27.15 -9.20
C VAL A 24 -9.95 -26.28 -9.26
N GLY A 25 -11.12 -26.92 -9.32
CA GLY A 25 -12.44 -26.27 -9.27
C GLY A 25 -12.92 -25.69 -10.60
N PRO A 26 -14.24 -25.67 -10.87
CA PRO A 26 -14.82 -25.04 -12.06
C PRO A 26 -15.02 -23.52 -11.92
N ALA A 27 -14.78 -22.96 -10.73
CA ALA A 27 -14.80 -21.53 -10.45
C ALA A 27 -13.55 -21.22 -9.65
N SER A 28 -12.78 -20.21 -10.05
CA SER A 28 -11.76 -19.68 -9.14
C SER A 28 -12.49 -19.26 -7.87
N PRO A 29 -12.10 -19.71 -6.67
CA PRO A 29 -12.75 -19.29 -5.42
C PRO A 29 -12.61 -17.78 -5.17
N ILE A 30 -11.75 -17.11 -5.95
CA ILE A 30 -11.51 -15.68 -5.93
C ILE A 30 -12.15 -15.06 -7.18
N ASP A 31 -13.16 -14.21 -6.98
CA ASP A 31 -13.61 -13.30 -8.01
C ASP A 31 -12.62 -12.14 -8.10
N PHE A 32 -11.62 -12.27 -8.97
CA PHE A 32 -10.60 -11.24 -9.16
C PHE A 32 -11.21 -9.92 -9.61
N ALA A 33 -12.23 -9.93 -10.47
CA ALA A 33 -12.84 -8.71 -10.96
C ALA A 33 -13.51 -7.93 -9.82
N ALA A 34 -14.27 -8.63 -8.97
CA ALA A 34 -14.85 -8.04 -7.77
C ALA A 34 -13.77 -7.59 -6.77
N ALA A 35 -12.72 -8.38 -6.56
CA ALA A 35 -11.61 -8.02 -5.68
C ALA A 35 -10.89 -6.75 -6.14
N PHE A 36 -10.59 -6.63 -7.44
CA PHE A 36 -9.99 -5.43 -8.02
C PHE A 36 -10.91 -4.21 -7.95
N ALA A 37 -12.22 -4.41 -8.15
CA ALA A 37 -13.21 -3.33 -8.00
C ALA A 37 -13.26 -2.81 -6.56
N SER A 38 -13.36 -3.71 -5.57
CA SER A 38 -13.30 -3.37 -4.15
C SER A 38 -12.01 -2.65 -3.79
N PHE A 39 -10.87 -3.13 -4.29
CA PHE A 39 -9.59 -2.48 -4.03
C PHE A 39 -9.55 -1.04 -4.56
N ARG A 40 -9.98 -0.81 -5.81
CA ARG A 40 -10.05 0.53 -6.40
C ARG A 40 -10.99 1.45 -5.63
N GLN A 41 -12.13 0.94 -5.18
CA GLN A 41 -13.06 1.70 -4.36
C GLN A 41 -12.40 2.11 -3.04
N THR A 42 -11.79 1.17 -2.32
CA THR A 42 -11.06 1.47 -1.08
C THR A 42 -9.93 2.49 -1.31
N SER A 43 -9.16 2.37 -2.39
CA SER A 43 -8.13 3.37 -2.73
C SER A 43 -8.74 4.75 -2.99
N THR A 44 -9.92 4.81 -3.62
CA THR A 44 -10.65 6.06 -3.86
C THR A 44 -11.15 6.66 -2.55
N ASP A 45 -11.76 5.84 -1.69
CA ASP A 45 -12.27 6.27 -0.38
C ASP A 45 -11.13 6.83 0.49
N LEU A 46 -9.95 6.19 0.46
CA LEU A 46 -8.75 6.67 1.16
C LEU A 46 -8.22 8.00 0.58
N ALA A 47 -8.22 8.14 -0.74
CA ALA A 47 -7.81 9.38 -1.39
C ALA A 47 -8.77 10.55 -1.12
N GLU A 48 -10.05 10.28 -0.86
CA GLU A 48 -11.07 11.28 -0.53
C GLU A 48 -11.17 11.59 0.98
N CYS A 49 -10.39 10.92 1.83
CA CYS A 49 -10.37 11.18 3.26
C CYS A 49 -9.98 12.64 3.55
N PRO A 50 -10.76 13.40 4.33
CA PRO A 50 -10.42 14.80 4.60
C PRO A 50 -9.10 14.96 5.35
N GLN A 51 -8.16 15.73 4.81
CA GLN A 51 -6.94 16.11 5.50
C GLN A 51 -7.23 16.75 6.86
N ASN A 52 -6.51 16.29 7.88
CA ASN A 52 -6.51 16.87 9.23
C ASN A 52 -5.09 17.10 9.79
N VAL A 53 -4.05 16.73 9.05
CA VAL A 53 -2.65 16.97 9.40
C VAL A 53 -2.13 18.23 8.72
N VAL A 54 -1.41 19.05 9.47
CA VAL A 54 -0.67 20.20 8.95
C VAL A 54 0.81 20.00 9.26
N LEU A 55 1.65 19.99 8.22
CA LEU A 55 3.10 19.98 8.38
C LEU A 55 3.57 21.27 9.03
N ARG A 56 4.51 21.15 9.97
CA ARG A 56 5.11 22.29 10.67
C ARG A 56 6.62 22.30 10.50
N THR A 57 7.23 23.46 10.65
CA THR A 57 8.68 23.59 10.80
C THR A 57 9.12 23.05 12.17
N PRO A 58 10.43 22.82 12.41
CA PRO A 58 10.93 22.43 13.73
C PRO A 58 10.62 23.46 14.84
N ASN A 59 10.36 24.71 14.46
CA ASN A 59 9.99 25.78 15.39
C ASN A 59 8.49 25.78 15.73
N GLY A 60 7.69 24.93 15.09
CA GLY A 60 6.24 24.78 15.32
C GLY A 60 5.35 25.62 14.39
N ASP A 61 5.92 26.49 13.57
CA ASP A 61 5.16 27.26 12.58
C ASP A 61 4.65 26.36 11.44
N PRO A 62 3.47 26.62 10.85
CA PRO A 62 3.03 25.89 9.65
C PRO A 62 4.09 25.94 8.54
N LEU A 63 4.37 24.80 7.92
CA LEU A 63 5.29 24.73 6.80
C LEU A 63 4.65 25.44 5.59
N PRO A 64 5.32 26.41 4.96
CA PRO A 64 4.75 27.12 3.82
C PRO A 64 4.54 26.18 2.63
N ARG A 65 3.53 26.48 1.81
CA ARG A 65 3.30 25.84 0.51
C ARG A 65 3.45 26.86 -0.63
N PRO A 66 4.12 26.52 -1.74
CA PRO A 66 4.84 25.26 -2.00
C PRO A 66 6.02 25.06 -1.02
N VAL A 67 6.34 23.81 -0.73
CA VAL A 67 7.37 23.45 0.25
C VAL A 67 8.75 23.83 -0.30
N PRO A 68 9.56 24.64 0.43
CA PRO A 68 10.91 24.97 0.00
C PRO A 68 11.80 23.73 -0.09
N PRO A 69 12.66 23.58 -1.13
CA PRO A 69 13.60 22.47 -1.21
C PRO A 69 14.52 22.38 0.01
N GLY A 70 14.70 21.16 0.52
CA GLY A 70 15.52 20.91 1.72
C GLY A 70 14.80 21.16 3.05
N SER A 71 13.47 21.28 3.04
CA SER A 71 12.70 21.57 4.25
C SER A 71 12.74 20.43 5.27
N ASN A 72 12.77 20.81 6.55
CA ASN A 72 12.53 19.89 7.66
C ASN A 72 11.06 20.02 8.09
N ALA A 73 10.28 18.97 7.85
CA ALA A 73 8.88 18.91 8.22
C ALA A 73 8.70 18.11 9.51
N VAL A 74 7.85 18.62 10.40
CA VAL A 74 7.42 17.94 11.62
C VAL A 74 5.94 17.61 11.51
N VAL A 75 5.61 16.35 11.78
CA VAL A 75 4.24 15.83 11.86
C VAL A 75 3.90 15.60 13.32
N THR A 76 2.77 16.14 13.77
CA THR A 76 2.16 15.84 15.06
C THR A 76 0.83 15.17 14.79
N LEU A 77 0.66 13.95 15.31
CA LEU A 77 -0.56 13.17 15.13
C LEU A 77 -1.53 13.43 16.30
N THR A 78 -2.81 13.53 15.97
CA THR A 78 -3.88 13.53 16.96
C THR A 78 -4.11 12.09 17.43
N PRO A 79 -3.98 11.78 18.73
CA PRO A 79 -4.19 10.43 19.25
C PRO A 79 -5.61 9.92 19.00
N GLY A 80 -5.74 8.62 18.70
CA GLY A 80 -7.04 7.93 18.64
C GLY A 80 -7.85 8.18 17.35
N VAL A 81 -7.28 8.83 16.34
CA VAL A 81 -7.95 9.12 15.06
C VAL A 81 -7.05 8.77 13.88
N THR A 82 -7.66 8.59 12.70
CA THR A 82 -6.94 8.58 11.43
C THR A 82 -6.41 9.98 11.14
N ASN A 83 -5.09 10.09 11.03
CA ASN A 83 -4.43 11.32 10.63
C ASN A 83 -4.22 11.27 9.13
N VAL A 84 -4.66 12.30 8.41
CA VAL A 84 -4.63 12.36 6.95
C VAL A 84 -3.82 13.57 6.51
N LEU A 85 -2.79 13.33 5.72
CA LEU A 85 -1.93 14.34 5.09
C LEU A 85 -2.07 14.27 3.58
N ASP A 86 -2.50 15.38 2.97
CA ASP A 86 -2.52 15.54 1.52
C ASP A 86 -1.31 16.40 1.10
N ILE A 87 -0.49 15.90 0.18
CA ILE A 87 0.73 16.58 -0.27
C ILE A 87 0.97 16.34 -1.76
N SER A 88 1.49 17.32 -2.51
CA SER A 88 1.88 17.05 -3.89
C SER A 88 3.21 16.30 -3.95
N ALA A 89 3.48 15.61 -5.06
CA ALA A 89 4.74 14.92 -5.25
C ALA A 89 5.92 15.90 -5.24
N THR A 90 5.76 17.09 -5.82
CA THR A 90 6.78 18.15 -5.75
C THR A 90 7.04 18.61 -4.31
N ASP A 91 5.98 18.85 -3.53
CA ASP A 91 6.12 19.27 -2.13
C ASP A 91 6.77 18.19 -1.29
N LEU A 92 6.40 16.91 -1.50
CA LEU A 92 7.01 15.78 -0.81
C LEU A 92 8.51 15.63 -1.16
N ALA A 93 8.87 15.78 -2.44
CA ALA A 93 10.26 15.72 -2.89
C ALA A 93 11.14 16.84 -2.32
N ASN A 94 10.54 17.98 -1.95
CA ASN A 94 11.23 19.11 -1.34
C ASN A 94 11.50 18.92 0.16
N ILE A 95 10.91 17.92 0.81
CA ILE A 95 11.15 17.60 2.23
C ILE A 95 12.41 16.74 2.35
N ALA A 96 13.46 17.27 2.98
CA ALA A 96 14.67 16.52 3.26
C ALA A 96 14.53 15.60 4.49
N VAL A 97 13.76 16.04 5.49
CA VAL A 97 13.53 15.29 6.72
C VAL A 97 12.07 15.41 7.13
N LEU A 98 11.42 14.26 7.33
CA LEU A 98 10.10 14.15 7.95
C LEU A 98 10.26 13.59 9.37
N THR A 99 10.01 14.44 10.37
CA THR A 99 10.11 14.06 11.79
C THR A 99 8.72 13.83 12.37
N PHE A 100 8.54 12.70 13.04
CA PHE A 100 7.33 12.40 13.80
C PHE A 100 7.50 12.87 15.24
N ALA A 101 6.86 13.99 15.59
CA ALA A 101 6.77 14.42 17.00
C ALA A 101 5.89 13.46 17.82
N THR A 102 4.92 12.83 17.16
CA THR A 102 4.12 11.73 17.70
C THR A 102 4.17 10.60 16.67
N PRO A 103 4.81 9.46 16.98
CA PRO A 103 4.91 8.36 16.03
C PRO A 103 3.53 7.72 15.77
N PRO A 104 3.28 7.21 14.55
CA PRO A 104 2.07 6.46 14.27
C PRO A 104 1.98 5.21 15.14
N THR A 105 0.76 4.85 15.53
CA THR A 105 0.46 3.58 16.23
C THR A 105 -0.75 2.93 15.56
N ALA A 106 -1.11 1.71 15.98
CA ALA A 106 -2.29 1.02 15.46
C ALA A 106 -3.59 1.84 15.65
N ASP A 107 -3.71 2.56 16.77
CA ASP A 107 -4.86 3.41 17.11
C ASP A 107 -4.65 4.89 16.73
N THR A 108 -3.50 5.23 16.12
CA THR A 108 -3.17 6.59 15.66
C THR A 108 -2.45 6.49 14.31
N PRO A 109 -3.13 5.99 13.26
CA PRO A 109 -2.51 5.80 11.97
C PRO A 109 -2.30 7.14 11.24
N LEU A 110 -1.30 7.17 10.36
CA LEU A 110 -1.10 8.25 9.38
C LEU A 110 -1.36 7.70 7.97
N LEU A 111 -2.33 8.29 7.29
CA LEU A 111 -2.58 8.18 5.85
C LEU A 111 -1.91 9.37 5.14
N VAL A 112 -1.09 9.10 4.13
CA VAL A 112 -0.47 10.13 3.29
C VAL A 112 -0.96 9.96 1.87
N ASN A 113 -1.78 10.90 1.41
CA ASN A 113 -2.24 10.97 0.03
C ASN A 113 -1.28 11.88 -0.75
N VAL A 114 -0.62 11.32 -1.74
CA VAL A 114 0.33 12.05 -2.58
C VAL A 114 -0.32 12.35 -3.92
N ASP A 115 -0.55 13.63 -4.21
CA ASP A 115 -0.99 14.10 -5.52
C ASP A 115 0.19 14.12 -6.49
N THR A 116 0.19 13.22 -7.48
CA THR A 116 1.26 13.09 -8.48
C THR A 116 0.94 13.78 -9.80
N THR A 117 -0.16 14.53 -9.88
CA THR A 117 -0.58 15.21 -11.12
C THR A 117 0.43 16.25 -11.60
N ASP A 118 1.28 16.76 -10.71
CA ASP A 118 2.31 17.78 -10.97
C ASP A 118 3.64 17.22 -11.50
N VAL A 119 3.91 15.91 -11.34
CA VAL A 119 5.16 15.26 -11.76
C VAL A 119 4.99 14.25 -12.90
N ALA A 120 3.78 14.15 -13.46
CA ALA A 120 3.42 13.23 -14.54
C ALA A 120 3.82 11.77 -14.26
N ASP A 121 3.08 11.10 -13.38
CA ASP A 121 2.61 9.70 -13.52
C ASP A 121 1.95 9.22 -12.21
N ALA A 122 0.74 8.66 -12.31
CA ALA A 122 0.20 7.51 -11.54
C ALA A 122 -1.34 7.52 -11.61
N PRO A 123 -1.91 6.72 -12.52
CA PRO A 123 -2.28 5.37 -12.10
C PRO A 123 -1.65 4.33 -13.02
N ASN A 124 -1.38 3.12 -12.50
CA ASN A 124 -0.63 2.05 -13.17
C ASN A 124 0.90 2.23 -13.15
N ALA A 125 1.46 2.71 -12.03
CA ALA A 125 2.92 2.76 -11.85
C ALA A 125 3.51 1.35 -11.99
N ASP A 126 4.70 1.26 -12.58
CA ASP A 126 5.53 0.05 -12.60
C ASP A 126 6.44 0.07 -11.36
N VAL A 127 6.53 -1.05 -10.66
CA VAL A 127 7.39 -1.24 -9.49
C VAL A 127 8.63 -2.03 -9.93
N ASP A 128 9.78 -1.35 -9.94
CA ASP A 128 11.09 -1.95 -10.19
C ASP A 128 11.84 -2.21 -8.87
N ALA A 129 11.56 -3.36 -8.26
CA ALA A 129 12.23 -3.89 -7.08
C ALA A 129 13.55 -4.59 -7.45
N LEU A 130 14.50 -3.83 -8.01
CA LEU A 130 15.79 -4.31 -8.48
C LEU A 130 16.86 -4.39 -7.37
N THR A 131 16.45 -4.80 -6.18
CA THR A 131 17.34 -4.92 -5.01
C THR A 131 17.11 -6.26 -4.33
N ASN A 132 18.05 -6.71 -3.50
CA ASN A 132 17.90 -7.88 -2.66
C ASN A 132 17.17 -7.60 -1.34
N SER A 133 16.47 -6.46 -1.22
CA SER A 133 15.70 -6.09 -0.03
C SER A 133 14.29 -6.64 -0.11
N ASN A 134 13.71 -6.95 1.04
CA ASN A 134 12.33 -7.43 1.11
C ASN A 134 11.34 -6.27 0.92
N ILE A 135 10.21 -6.58 0.30
CA ILE A 135 9.02 -5.73 0.37
C ILE A 135 8.15 -6.28 1.49
N GLU A 136 7.86 -5.43 2.47
CA GLU A 136 6.97 -5.75 3.58
C GLU A 136 5.59 -5.18 3.27
N GLY A 137 4.58 -6.03 3.11
CA GLY A 137 3.20 -5.63 2.82
C GLY A 137 2.73 -6.06 1.44
N SER A 138 1.77 -5.33 0.87
CA SER A 138 1.16 -5.67 -0.42
C SER A 138 1.66 -4.75 -1.53
N VAL A 139 1.91 -5.34 -2.71
CA VAL A 139 2.31 -4.61 -3.93
C VAL A 139 1.16 -4.67 -4.93
N ILE A 140 0.66 -3.50 -5.33
CA ILE A 140 -0.37 -3.39 -6.37
C ILE A 140 0.13 -2.36 -7.39
N THR A 141 0.46 -2.87 -8.58
CA THR A 141 1.19 -2.17 -9.62
C THR A 141 0.73 -2.68 -10.98
N ARG A 142 1.01 -1.95 -12.05
CA ARG A 142 0.80 -2.44 -13.42
C ARG A 142 1.80 -3.52 -13.79
N THR A 143 3.07 -3.26 -13.49
CA THR A 143 4.18 -4.15 -13.79
C THR A 143 5.06 -4.25 -12.55
N LEU A 144 5.37 -5.46 -12.12
CA LEU A 144 6.34 -5.72 -11.06
C LEU A 144 7.58 -6.36 -11.68
N VAL A 145 8.72 -5.68 -11.60
CA VAL A 145 10.04 -6.27 -11.85
C VAL A 145 10.70 -6.49 -10.50
N HIS A 146 11.05 -7.74 -10.18
CA HIS A 146 11.58 -8.12 -8.88
C HIS A 146 12.82 -9.00 -9.09
N ASP A 147 14.00 -8.50 -8.71
CA ASP A 147 15.31 -9.12 -9.01
C ASP A 147 16.02 -9.67 -7.75
N GLY A 148 15.27 -9.88 -6.66
CA GLY A 148 15.79 -10.44 -5.41
C GLY A 148 14.92 -10.07 -4.20
N GLY A 149 15.21 -10.65 -3.02
CA GLY A 149 14.41 -10.44 -1.81
C GLY A 149 13.13 -11.28 -1.76
N GLU A 150 12.29 -11.04 -0.75
CA GLU A 150 10.95 -11.63 -0.59
C GLU A 150 9.87 -10.54 -0.49
N ILE A 151 8.67 -10.83 -0.98
CA ILE A 151 7.47 -10.03 -0.68
C ILE A 151 6.77 -10.70 0.50
N HIS A 152 7.04 -10.20 1.70
CA HIS A 152 6.43 -10.69 2.92
C HIS A 152 5.01 -10.16 3.07
N ASP A 153 4.06 -11.06 3.28
CA ASP A 153 2.73 -10.67 3.75
C ASP A 153 2.83 -10.08 5.16
N ARG A 154 2.73 -8.75 5.22
CA ARG A 154 2.60 -7.97 6.46
C ARG A 154 1.28 -7.24 6.38
N PRO A 155 0.17 -7.88 6.77
CA PRO A 155 -1.13 -7.22 6.73
C PRO A 155 -1.10 -6.01 7.66
N PHE A 156 -1.55 -4.87 7.13
CA PHE A 156 -1.77 -3.67 7.93
C PHE A 156 -2.89 -3.96 8.93
N SER A 157 -2.58 -4.04 10.23
CA SER A 157 -3.56 -4.34 11.28
C SER A 157 -4.19 -3.09 11.91
N THR A 158 -4.20 -1.97 11.19
CA THR A 158 -4.87 -0.73 11.63
C THR A 158 -6.19 -0.57 10.90
N THR A 159 -7.16 0.03 11.57
CA THR A 159 -8.43 0.44 10.93
C THR A 159 -8.30 1.91 10.57
N LEU A 160 -8.39 2.23 9.29
CA LEU A 160 -8.52 3.62 8.83
C LEU A 160 -10.01 3.97 8.86
N ASP A 161 -10.39 4.85 9.79
CA ASP A 161 -11.71 5.45 9.81
C ASP A 161 -11.62 6.85 9.25
N CYS A 162 -12.25 7.06 8.09
CA CYS A 162 -12.35 8.36 7.47
C CYS A 162 -13.76 8.88 7.70
N PRO A 163 -13.96 9.86 8.60
CA PRO A 163 -15.27 10.46 8.78
C PRO A 163 -15.69 11.04 7.43
N GLN A 164 -16.73 10.46 6.83
CA GLN A 164 -17.30 10.94 5.60
C GLN A 164 -17.69 12.42 5.78
N PRO A 165 -17.42 13.30 4.80
CA PRO A 165 -17.90 14.66 4.87
C PRO A 165 -19.42 14.63 5.06
N THR A 166 -19.90 15.25 6.13
CA THR A 166 -21.32 15.30 6.49
C THR A 166 -22.09 16.07 5.41
N GLY A 167 -22.60 15.38 4.39
CA GLY A 167 -23.36 16.07 3.34
C GLY A 167 -23.78 15.28 2.10
N LEU A 168 -23.28 14.06 1.84
CA LEU A 168 -23.69 13.30 0.65
C LEU A 168 -24.66 12.18 1.04
N SER A 169 -25.96 12.49 1.00
CA SER A 169 -27.01 11.48 0.94
C SER A 169 -26.91 10.79 -0.42
N LEU A 170 -26.48 9.52 -0.42
CA LEU A 170 -26.51 8.67 -1.60
C LEU A 170 -27.98 8.47 -2.03
N ILE A 171 -28.40 9.12 -3.11
CA ILE A 171 -29.60 8.72 -3.84
C ILE A 171 -29.25 7.43 -4.56
N HIS A 172 -29.76 6.30 -4.06
CA HIS A 172 -29.84 5.07 -4.85
C HIS A 172 -30.84 5.31 -5.98
N ILE A 173 -30.38 5.22 -7.23
CA ILE A 173 -31.22 4.93 -8.39
C ILE A 173 -31.16 3.44 -8.64
#